data_AF-A0A7Y2GVU4-F1
#
_entry.id   AF-A0A7Y2GVU4-F1
#
_cell.length_a   1.000
_cell.length_b   1.000
_cell.length_c   1.000
_cell.angle_alpha   90.00
_cell.angle_beta   90.00
_cell.angle_gamma   90.00
#
_symmetry.space_group_name_H-M   'P 1'
#
loop_
_entity.id
_entity.type
_entity.pdbx_description
1 polymer ?
#
loop_
_entity_poly.entity_id
_entity_poly.type
_entity_poly.pdbx_seq_one_letter_code
_entity_poly.pdbx_strand_id
1 'polypeptide(L)'
;MLRIILGVIVGFVVWSVVFVGGEALVKAIAPGAAAPDGATYVGSVSILLGYLVRSIIASILAGFIGVLVAAENSKTPLILGIVLLAVGIMVQASAWSMLPVWYHLIFLALLIPMTIVGGKLKKQG
;
A
#
# COMPACT_ATOMS: atom_id res chain seq x y z
N MET A 1 14.39 -18.54 -7.80
CA MET A 1 14.14 -18.25 -6.37
C MET A 1 14.70 -16.89 -5.98
N LEU A 2 16.00 -16.63 -6.11
CA LEU A 2 16.62 -15.33 -5.80
C LEU A 2 15.90 -14.12 -6.45
N ARG A 3 15.57 -14.19 -7.74
CA ARG A 3 14.85 -13.10 -8.44
C ARG A 3 13.46 -12.81 -7.86
N ILE A 4 12.74 -13.84 -7.41
CA ILE A 4 11.44 -13.67 -6.76
C ILE A 4 11.62 -12.94 -5.42
N ILE A 5 12.61 -13.35 -4.63
CA ILE A 5 12.93 -12.72 -3.35
C ILE A 5 13.29 -11.25 -3.56
N LEU A 6 14.17 -10.94 -4.51
CA LEU A 6 14.53 -9.57 -4.85
C LEU A 6 13.31 -8.75 -5.30
N GLY A 7 12.45 -9.32 -6.14
CA GLY A 7 11.21 -8.66 -6.57
C GLY A 7 10.25 -8.37 -5.43
N VAL A 8 10.10 -9.30 -4.47
CA VAL A 8 9.31 -9.07 -3.25
C VAL A 8 9.92 -7.96 -2.40
N ILE A 9 11.24 -7.97 -2.17
CA ILE A 9 11.92 -6.94 -1.38
C ILE A 9 11.75 -5.57 -2.04
N VAL A 10 12.07 -5.44 -3.33
CA VAL A 10 11.97 -4.16 -4.04
C VAL A 10 10.53 -3.68 -4.11
N GLY A 11 9.58 -4.57 -4.42
CA GLY A 11 8.15 -4.21 -4.43
C GLY A 11 7.67 -3.74 -3.06
N PHE A 12 8.10 -4.39 -1.98
CA PHE A 12 7.78 -3.96 -0.62
C PHE A 12 8.37 -2.57 -0.31
N VAL A 13 9.63 -2.32 -0.67
CA VAL A 13 10.28 -1.01 -0.51
C VAL A 13 9.53 0.07 -1.30
N VAL A 14 9.16 -0.19 -2.56
CA VAL A 14 8.35 0.74 -3.37
C VAL A 14 7.03 1.04 -2.69
N TRP A 15 6.33 0.02 -2.19
CA TRP A 15 5.10 0.19 -1.44
C TRP A 15 5.29 1.11 -0.24
N SER A 16 6.31 0.84 0.59
CA SER A 16 6.63 1.64 1.77
C SER A 16 6.98 3.08 1.43
N VAL A 17 7.76 3.33 0.38
CA VAL A 17 8.09 4.70 -0.05
C VAL A 17 6.83 5.44 -0.51
N VAL A 18 5.97 4.82 -1.31
CA VAL A 18 4.74 5.46 -1.81
C VAL A 18 3.73 5.66 -0.69
N PHE A 19 3.57 4.70 0.22
CA PHE A 19 2.56 4.70 1.29
C PHE A 19 3.00 5.36 2.61
N VAL A 20 4.30 5.47 2.90
CA VAL A 20 4.82 6.27 4.02
C VAL A 20 5.25 7.65 3.52
N GLY A 21 6.04 7.72 2.45
CA GLY A 21 6.60 8.98 1.94
C GLY A 21 5.56 9.99 1.46
N GLY A 22 4.51 9.56 0.76
CA GLY A 22 3.37 10.43 0.43
C GLY A 22 2.60 11.01 1.64
N GLU A 23 2.75 10.47 2.86
CA GLU A 23 2.11 11.02 4.07
C GLU A 23 2.92 12.22 4.53
N ALA A 24 4.24 12.07 4.54
CA ALA A 24 5.17 13.16 4.75
C ALA A 24 4.99 14.25 3.69
N LEU A 25 4.77 13.87 2.42
CA LEU A 25 4.52 14.84 1.35
C LEU A 25 3.22 15.62 1.59
N VAL A 26 2.11 14.94 1.90
CA VAL A 26 0.83 15.61 2.21
C VAL A 26 0.98 16.57 3.39
N LYS A 27 1.68 16.14 4.45
CA LYS A 27 1.98 16.98 5.62
C LYS A 27 2.84 18.20 5.26
N ALA A 28 3.78 18.05 4.33
CA ALA A 28 4.68 19.13 3.91
C ALA A 28 4.02 20.17 3.02
N ILE A 29 3.16 19.77 2.07
CA ILE A 29 2.55 20.68 1.09
C ILE A 29 1.19 21.23 1.51
N ALA A 30 0.52 20.56 2.45
CA ALA A 30 -0.78 20.98 2.98
C ALA A 30 -0.78 20.94 4.53
N PRO A 31 0.07 21.74 5.20
CA PRO A 31 0.18 21.73 6.66
C PRO A 31 -1.14 22.10 7.36
N GLY A 32 -2.00 22.91 6.71
CA GLY A 32 -3.34 23.25 7.20
C GLY A 32 -4.42 22.20 6.96
N ALA A 33 -4.09 21.09 6.30
CA ALA A 33 -4.97 19.93 6.14
C ALA A 33 -4.84 18.91 7.29
N ALA A 34 -4.07 19.25 8.33
CA ALA A 34 -4.03 18.53 9.60
C ALA A 34 -4.91 19.27 10.63
N ALA A 35 -5.59 18.53 11.50
CA ALA A 35 -6.41 19.15 12.55
C ALA A 35 -5.53 19.94 13.53
N PRO A 36 -6.07 20.96 14.23
CA PRO A 36 -5.31 21.84 15.12
C PRO A 36 -4.57 21.13 16.27
N ASP A 37 -4.96 19.90 16.59
CA ASP A 37 -4.39 19.04 17.64
C ASP A 37 -3.32 18.06 17.11
N GLY A 38 -2.97 18.13 15.82
CA GLY A 38 -2.03 17.21 15.18
C GLY A 38 -2.59 15.80 14.95
N ALA A 39 -3.87 15.55 15.31
CA ALA A 39 -4.53 14.30 14.99
C ALA A 39 -4.94 14.35 13.51
N THR A 40 -4.34 13.51 12.69
CA THR A 40 -4.71 13.34 11.28
C THR A 40 -6.13 12.74 11.20
N TYR A 41 -7.15 13.61 11.21
CA TYR A 41 -8.55 13.41 10.81
C TYR A 41 -9.13 12.00 10.97
N VAL A 42 -9.27 11.59 12.22
CA VAL A 42 -9.83 10.30 12.64
C VAL A 42 -11.33 10.14 12.27
N GLY A 43 -12.00 11.21 11.82
CA GLY A 43 -13.44 11.21 11.49
C GLY A 43 -13.84 11.63 10.07
N SER A 44 -12.91 12.06 9.22
CA SER A 44 -13.28 12.55 7.88
C SER A 44 -13.23 11.44 6.83
N VAL A 45 -14.40 11.03 6.33
CA VAL A 45 -14.53 10.00 5.30
C VAL A 45 -13.70 10.32 4.04
N SER A 46 -13.59 11.59 3.65
CA SER A 46 -12.82 11.99 2.46
C SER A 46 -11.32 11.71 2.60
N ILE A 47 -10.77 11.87 3.81
CA ILE A 47 -9.36 11.61 4.08
C ILE A 47 -9.08 10.11 4.12
N LEU A 48 -9.98 9.33 4.73
CA LEU A 48 -9.91 7.87 4.72
C LEU A 48 -9.96 7.30 3.30
N LEU A 49 -10.85 7.84 2.45
CA LEU A 49 -10.89 7.51 1.02
C LEU A 49 -9.57 7.88 0.31
N GLY A 50 -8.99 9.04 0.64
CA GLY A 50 -7.67 9.44 0.13
C GLY A 50 -6.58 8.43 0.48
N TYR A 51 -6.54 7.94 1.71
CA TYR A 51 -5.61 6.89 2.12
C TYR A 51 -5.86 5.56 1.40
N LEU A 52 -7.12 5.18 1.13
CA LEU A 52 -7.44 3.99 0.36
C LEU A 52 -6.97 4.11 -1.09
N VAL A 53 -7.25 5.23 -1.76
CA VAL A 53 -6.78 5.51 -3.13
C VAL A 53 -5.26 5.42 -3.20
N ARG A 54 -4.57 6.00 -2.21
CA ARG A 54 -3.12 5.92 -2.13
C ARG A 54 -2.61 4.49 -1.91
N SER A 55 -3.28 3.71 -1.07
CA SER A 55 -2.95 2.28 -0.87
C SER A 55 -3.10 1.49 -2.17
N ILE A 56 -4.16 1.76 -2.95
CA ILE A 56 -4.36 1.16 -4.27
C ILE A 56 -3.18 1.48 -5.19
N ILE A 57 -2.81 2.77 -5.31
CA ILE A 57 -1.69 3.21 -6.15
C ILE A 57 -0.39 2.55 -5.70
N ALA A 58 -0.09 2.57 -4.40
CA ALA A 58 1.11 1.94 -3.84
C ALA A 58 1.17 0.43 -4.14
N SER A 59 0.05 -0.28 -4.00
CA SER A 59 -0.05 -1.72 -4.25
C SER A 59 0.14 -2.07 -5.73
N ILE A 60 -0.48 -1.30 -6.63
CA ILE A 60 -0.29 -1.47 -8.08
C ILE A 60 1.17 -1.24 -8.46
N LEU A 61 1.78 -0.15 -8.00
CA LEU A 61 3.19 0.15 -8.29
C LEU A 61 4.13 -0.92 -7.73
N ALA A 62 3.89 -1.37 -6.50
CA ALA A 62 4.67 -2.43 -5.86
C ALA A 62 4.61 -3.74 -6.66
N GLY A 63 3.42 -4.15 -7.08
CA GLY A 63 3.23 -5.35 -7.91
C GLY A 63 3.90 -5.24 -9.28
N PHE A 64 3.79 -4.09 -9.92
CA PHE A 64 4.40 -3.81 -11.22
C PHE A 64 5.93 -3.83 -11.15
N ILE A 65 6.53 -3.08 -10.21
CA ILE A 65 8.00 -3.07 -10.05
C ILE A 65 8.51 -4.42 -9.56
N GLY A 66 7.81 -5.07 -8.63
CA GLY A 66 8.20 -6.36 -8.10
C GLY A 66 8.28 -7.44 -9.19
N VAL A 67 7.32 -7.47 -10.13
CA VAL A 67 7.33 -8.43 -11.24
C VAL A 67 8.44 -8.13 -12.26
N LEU A 68 8.77 -6.85 -12.50
CA LEU A 68 9.89 -6.45 -13.36
C LEU A 68 11.23 -6.95 -12.82
N VAL A 69 11.49 -6.73 -11.52
CA VAL A 69 12.72 -7.20 -10.87
C VAL A 69 12.78 -8.73 -10.82
N ALA A 70 11.63 -9.39 -10.69
CA ALA A 70 11.54 -10.84 -10.67
C ALA A 70 11.63 -11.52 -12.06
N ALA A 71 11.95 -10.78 -13.12
CA ALA A 71 11.95 -11.27 -14.50
C ALA A 71 10.61 -11.93 -14.88
N GLU A 72 9.52 -11.20 -14.62
CA GLU A 72 8.15 -11.52 -15.01
C GLU A 72 7.55 -12.78 -14.37
N ASN A 73 8.11 -13.22 -13.24
CA ASN A 73 7.58 -14.36 -12.52
C ASN A 73 6.15 -14.09 -12.01
N SER A 74 5.20 -14.90 -12.46
CA SER A 74 3.78 -14.76 -12.12
C SER A 74 3.45 -14.92 -10.64
N LYS A 75 4.33 -15.55 -9.86
CA LYS A 75 4.12 -15.79 -8.43
C LYS A 75 4.53 -14.58 -7.59
N THR A 76 5.43 -13.72 -8.08
CA THR A 76 5.96 -12.60 -7.31
C THR A 76 4.88 -11.64 -6.80
N PRO A 77 3.92 -11.17 -7.62
CA PRO A 77 2.88 -10.26 -7.14
C PRO A 77 1.99 -10.86 -6.05
N LEU A 78 1.71 -12.17 -6.12
CA LEU A 78 0.93 -12.86 -5.10
C LEU A 78 1.71 -12.97 -3.78
N ILE A 79 2.97 -13.39 -3.84
CA ILE A 79 3.82 -13.50 -2.64
C ILE A 79 4.00 -12.12 -2.01
N LEU A 80 4.27 -11.10 -2.80
CA LEU A 80 4.35 -9.71 -2.33
C LEU A 80 3.04 -9.26 -1.69
N GLY A 81 1.89 -9.51 -2.32
CA GLY A 81 0.58 -9.19 -1.76
C GLY A 81 0.31 -9.87 -0.41
N ILE A 82 0.74 -11.13 -0.24
CA ILE A 82 0.64 -11.85 1.04
C ILE A 82 1.54 -11.21 2.11
N VAL A 83 2.78 -10.84 1.76
CA VAL A 83 3.70 -10.15 2.67
C VAL A 83 3.11 -8.79 3.09
N LEU A 84 2.60 -8.02 2.13
CA LEU A 84 1.94 -6.74 2.39
C LEU A 84 0.70 -6.92 3.27
N LEU A 85 -0.11 -7.96 3.05
CA LEU A 85 -1.27 -8.25 3.87
C LEU A 85 -0.86 -8.58 5.32
N ALA A 86 0.15 -9.42 5.52
CA ALA A 86 0.63 -9.77 6.85
C ALA A 86 1.12 -8.53 7.61
N VAL A 87 1.93 -7.70 6.96
CA VAL A 87 2.39 -6.42 7.54
C VAL A 87 1.23 -5.46 7.77
N GLY A 88 0.31 -5.37 6.80
CA GLY A 88 -0.89 -4.55 6.88
C GLY A 88 -1.76 -4.91 8.07
N ILE A 89 -1.97 -6.20 8.35
CA ILE A 89 -2.73 -6.67 9.52
C ILE A 89 -2.08 -6.16 10.81
N MET A 90 -0.75 -6.29 10.95
CA MET A 90 -0.04 -5.81 12.13
C MET A 90 -0.18 -4.29 12.31
N VAL A 91 -0.03 -3.53 11.22
CA VAL A 91 -0.17 -2.06 11.24
C VAL A 91 -1.61 -1.66 11.58
N GLN A 92 -2.62 -2.26 10.94
CA GLN A 92 -4.02 -1.95 11.19
C GLN A 92 -4.45 -2.33 12.62
N ALA A 93 -3.90 -3.42 13.19
CA ALA A 93 -4.12 -3.76 14.59
C ALA A 93 -3.58 -2.70 15.55
N SER A 94 -2.41 -2.10 15.25
CA SER A 94 -1.86 -1.01 16.06
C SER A 94 -2.69 0.28 16.00
N ALA A 95 -3.48 0.47 14.94
CA ALA A 95 -4.35 1.63 14.72
C ALA A 95 -5.85 1.32 14.94
N TRP A 96 -6.17 0.17 15.54
CA TRP A 96 -7.54 -0.34 15.61
C TRP A 96 -8.54 0.57 16.34
N SER A 97 -8.09 1.23 17.41
CA SER A 97 -8.91 2.20 18.17
C SER A 97 -8.98 3.58 17.53
N MET A 98 -8.12 3.83 16.53
CA MET A 98 -8.06 5.11 15.84
C MET A 98 -8.99 5.07 14.63
N LEU A 99 -8.90 4.07 13.77
CA LEU A 99 -9.63 4.09 12.50
C LEU A 99 -10.92 3.27 12.57
N PRO A 100 -11.93 3.61 11.75
CA PRO A 100 -13.18 2.85 11.74
C PRO A 100 -12.98 1.46 11.13
N VAL A 101 -13.72 0.46 11.63
CA VAL A 101 -13.62 -0.96 11.21
C VAL A 101 -13.71 -1.13 9.69
N TRP A 102 -14.62 -0.40 9.03
CA TRP A 102 -14.78 -0.50 7.57
C TRP A 102 -13.51 -0.12 6.81
N TYR A 103 -12.73 0.84 7.31
CA TYR A 103 -11.49 1.26 6.67
C TYR A 103 -10.45 0.14 6.72
N HIS A 104 -10.27 -0.50 7.88
CA HIS A 104 -9.37 -1.63 8.03
C HIS A 104 -9.70 -2.76 7.05
N LEU A 105 -10.98 -3.12 6.96
CA LEU A 105 -11.44 -4.19 6.08
C LEU A 105 -11.15 -3.90 4.61
N ILE A 106 -11.50 -2.70 4.13
CA ILE A 106 -11.29 -2.33 2.73
C ILE A 106 -9.79 -2.22 2.43
N PHE A 107 -9.01 -1.60 3.30
CA PHE A 107 -7.56 -1.48 3.13
C PHE A 107 -6.91 -2.85 2.97
N LEU A 108 -7.17 -3.77 3.90
CA LEU A 108 -6.58 -5.12 3.87
C LEU A 108 -7.05 -5.93 2.66
N ALA A 109 -8.35 -5.86 2.34
CA ALA A 109 -8.93 -6.56 1.20
C ALA A 109 -8.32 -6.13 -0.14
N LEU A 110 -7.86 -4.88 -0.26
CA LEU A 110 -7.31 -4.34 -1.49
C LEU A 110 -5.83 -4.70 -1.73
N LEU A 111 -5.06 -5.03 -0.69
CA LEU A 111 -3.61 -5.24 -0.82
C LEU A 111 -3.25 -6.32 -1.85
N ILE A 112 -3.81 -7.52 -1.69
CA ILE A 112 -3.56 -8.64 -2.61
C ILE A 112 -4.06 -8.35 -4.03
N PRO A 113 -5.35 -8.05 -4.27
CA PRO A 113 -5.86 -7.89 -5.63
C PRO A 113 -5.17 -6.75 -6.38
N MET A 114 -4.90 -5.61 -5.72
CA MET A 114 -4.25 -4.49 -6.39
C MET A 114 -2.78 -4.75 -6.69
N THR A 115 -2.07 -5.50 -5.84
CA THR A 115 -0.71 -5.97 -6.14
C THR A 115 -0.70 -6.90 -7.35
N ILE A 116 -1.67 -7.81 -7.46
CA ILE A 116 -1.82 -8.71 -8.62
C ILE A 116 -2.13 -7.91 -9.89
N VAL A 117 -3.04 -6.93 -9.83
CA VAL A 117 -3.34 -6.03 -10.95
C VAL A 117 -2.07 -5.36 -11.46
N GLY A 118 -1.27 -4.77 -10.55
CA GLY A 118 0.03 -4.18 -10.89
C GLY A 118 0.96 -5.13 -11.62
N GLY A 119 1.10 -6.37 -11.12
CA GLY A 119 1.92 -7.39 -11.77
C GLY A 119 1.41 -7.84 -13.14
N LYS A 120 0.10 -7.73 -13.40
CA LYS A 120 -0.50 -8.07 -14.70
C LYS A 120 -0.29 -6.99 -15.76
N LEU A 121 -0.16 -5.72 -15.37
CA LEU A 121 0.04 -4.60 -16.32
C LEU A 121 1.27 -4.80 -17.21
N LYS A 122 2.34 -5.42 -16.71
CA LYS A 122 3.53 -5.70 -17.52
C LYS A 122 3.34 -6.83 -18.53
N LYS A 123 2.53 -7.84 -18.22
CA LYS A 123 2.34 -9.00 -19.11
C LYS A 123 1.57 -8.67 -20.40
N GLN A 124 0.93 -7.51 -20.45
CA GLN A 124 0.08 -7.09 -21.57
C GLN A 124 0.79 -6.11 -22.53
N GLY A 125 2.06 -5.78 -22.30
CA GLY A 125 2.85 -4.90 -23.16
C GLY A 125 4.27 -5.39 -23.35
#